data_AF-A0A4U8YIQ6-F1
#
_entry.id   AF-A0A4U8YIQ6-F1
#
_cell.length_a   1.000
_cell.length_b   1.000
_cell.length_c   1.000
_cell.angle_alpha   90.00
_cell.angle_beta   90.00
_cell.angle_gamma   90.00
#
_symmetry.space_group_name_H-M   'P 1'
#
loop_
_entity.id
_entity.type
_entity.pdbx_description
1 polymer ?
#
loop_
_entity_poly.entity_id
_entity_poly.type
_entity_poly.pdbx_seq_one_letter_code
_entity_poly.pdbx_strand_id
1 'polypeptide(L)'
;MIRNDPTYNRFMRALQHVVEKDWHRKKSVLALESGISGGYLSEVLNGNKRASFDKQNAIVKACGYTYDDFLALGESLLAGEDPGSLKKSSDANLTKEVSSKEVKVGKKMEVEELRELLQHYKEELSELREEIRYLRGELKEARQETETKDKPSKPEKKTAV
;
A
#
# COMPACT_ATOMS: atom_id res chain seq x y z
N MET A 1 -21.36 12.14 -5.05
CA MET A 1 -21.34 10.76 -4.47
C MET A 1 -19.90 10.35 -4.27
N ILE A 2 -19.39 10.50 -3.04
CA ILE A 2 -18.06 9.99 -2.69
C ILE A 2 -18.20 8.48 -2.67
N ARG A 3 -17.49 7.78 -3.56
CA ARG A 3 -17.48 6.32 -3.62
C ARG A 3 -17.18 5.80 -2.20
N ASN A 4 -18.05 4.91 -1.70
CA ASN A 4 -17.87 4.19 -0.45
C ASN A 4 -16.60 3.33 -0.55
N ASP A 5 -15.45 3.95 -0.27
CA ASP A 5 -14.19 3.25 -0.14
C ASP A 5 -14.15 2.66 1.27
N PRO A 6 -14.28 1.33 1.43
CA PRO A 6 -14.35 0.70 2.73
C PRO A 6 -13.09 0.97 3.56
N THR A 7 -11.93 1.09 2.91
CA THR A 7 -10.65 1.40 3.57
C THR A 7 -10.65 2.82 4.12
N TYR A 8 -11.14 3.78 3.34
CA TYR A 8 -11.23 5.17 3.81
C TYR A 8 -12.25 5.32 4.96
N ASN A 9 -13.35 4.57 4.92
CA ASN A 9 -14.35 4.58 5.98
C ASN A 9 -13.77 4.04 7.31
N ARG A 10 -12.97 2.96 7.26
CA ARG A 10 -12.22 2.46 8.43
C ARG A 10 -11.29 3.54 8.99
N PHE A 11 -10.46 4.14 8.12
CA PHE A 11 -9.56 5.24 8.51
C PHE A 11 -10.32 6.39 9.18
N MET A 12 -11.43 6.84 8.60
CA MET A 12 -12.23 7.94 9.13
C MET A 12 -12.80 7.62 10.51
N ARG A 13 -13.27 6.39 10.71
CA ARG A 13 -13.84 5.96 11.99
C ARG A 13 -12.78 5.91 13.08
N ALA A 14 -11.60 5.36 12.77
CA ALA A 14 -10.45 5.36 13.67
C ALA A 14 -9.99 6.79 14.00
N LEU A 15 -9.91 7.66 12.98
CA LEU A 15 -9.49 9.05 13.14
C LEU A 15 -10.40 9.82 14.08
N GLN A 16 -11.72 9.71 13.89
CA GLN A 16 -12.69 10.36 14.78
C GLN A 16 -12.54 9.87 16.23
N HIS A 17 -12.40 8.56 16.42
CA HIS A 17 -12.23 7.98 17.76
C HIS A 17 -10.95 8.46 18.45
N VAL A 18 -9.80 8.39 17.77
CA VAL A 18 -8.50 8.80 18.33
C VAL A 18 -8.47 10.30 18.60
N VAL A 19 -9.04 11.10 17.71
CA VAL A 19 -9.11 12.56 17.89
C VAL A 19 -10.01 12.94 19.05
N GLU A 20 -11.13 12.26 19.25
CA GLU A 20 -12.03 12.50 20.39
C GLU A 20 -11.41 12.06 21.72
N LYS A 21 -10.72 10.92 21.74
CA LYS A 21 -10.15 10.34 22.96
C LYS A 21 -8.87 11.05 23.42
N ASP A 22 -7.92 11.25 22.50
CA ASP A 22 -6.57 11.67 22.84
C ASP A 22 -6.26 13.14 22.47
N TRP A 23 -6.93 13.67 21.44
CA TRP A 23 -6.54 14.95 20.83
C TRP A 23 -7.62 16.04 20.87
N HIS A 24 -8.69 15.86 21.65
CA HIS A 24 -9.87 16.74 21.61
C HIS A 24 -9.52 18.23 21.79
N ARG A 25 -8.67 18.55 22.78
CA ARG A 25 -8.17 19.92 23.03
C ARG A 25 -6.87 20.26 22.30
N LYS A 26 -6.27 19.31 21.59
CA LYS A 26 -4.94 19.38 20.96
C LYS A 26 -4.97 19.15 19.44
N LYS A 27 -6.12 19.30 18.78
CA LYS A 27 -6.26 19.09 17.32
C LYS A 27 -5.30 19.95 16.50
N SER A 28 -5.01 21.18 16.97
CA SER A 28 -4.03 22.07 16.35
C SER A 28 -2.61 21.50 16.39
N VAL A 29 -2.24 20.84 17.50
CA VAL A 29 -0.94 20.18 17.66
C VAL A 29 -0.83 18.98 16.72
N LEU A 30 -1.88 18.15 16.63
CA LEU A 30 -1.91 17.03 15.68
C LEU A 30 -1.76 17.49 14.23
N ALA A 31 -2.42 18.58 13.85
CA ALA A 31 -2.29 19.15 12.50
C ALA A 31 -0.84 19.58 12.21
N LEU A 32 -0.20 20.25 13.18
CA LEU A 32 1.19 20.68 13.07
C LEU A 32 2.14 19.48 12.97
N GLU A 33 1.94 18.45 13.78
CA GLU A 33 2.78 17.25 13.83
C GLU A 33 2.63 16.37 12.58
N SER A 34 1.46 16.39 11.96
CA SER A 34 1.19 15.73 10.67
C SER A 34 1.54 16.58 9.44
N GLY A 35 2.04 17.81 9.62
CA GLY A 35 2.44 18.70 8.53
C GLY A 35 1.27 19.21 7.68
N ILE A 36 0.06 19.27 8.24
CA ILE A 36 -1.15 19.78 7.57
C ILE A 36 -1.71 21.00 8.30
N SER A 37 -2.53 21.80 7.62
CA SER A 37 -3.21 22.93 8.28
C SER A 37 -4.35 22.43 9.18
N GLY A 38 -4.59 23.12 10.30
CA GLY A 38 -5.71 22.79 11.19
C GLY A 38 -7.09 22.88 10.50
N GLY A 39 -7.23 23.81 9.56
CA GLY A 39 -8.41 23.90 8.69
C GLY A 39 -8.57 22.64 7.83
N TYR A 40 -7.50 22.17 7.21
CA TYR A 40 -7.51 20.93 6.42
C TYR A 40 -7.88 19.70 7.26
N LEU A 41 -7.31 19.57 8.47
CA LEU A 41 -7.66 18.47 9.38
C LEU A 41 -9.15 18.50 9.75
N SER A 42 -9.71 19.71 9.97
CA SER A 42 -11.13 19.89 10.28
C SER A 42 -12.03 19.53 9.09
N GLU A 43 -11.65 19.92 7.87
CA GLU A 43 -12.35 19.53 6.64
C GLU A 43 -12.37 18.00 6.46
N VAL A 44 -11.26 17.33 6.78
CA VAL A 44 -11.15 15.86 6.71
C VAL A 44 -12.05 15.21 7.76
N LEU A 45 -11.98 15.64 9.03
CA LEU A 45 -12.79 15.08 10.13
C LEU A 45 -14.30 15.19 9.89
N ASN A 46 -14.73 16.31 9.28
CA ASN A 46 -16.14 16.55 8.94
C ASN A 46 -16.58 15.79 7.67
N GLY A 47 -15.67 15.09 6.99
CA GLY A 47 -15.97 14.37 5.74
C GLY A 47 -16.15 15.28 4.53
N ASN A 48 -15.90 16.58 4.66
CA ASN A 48 -16.00 17.55 3.57
C ASN A 48 -14.86 17.40 2.56
N LYS A 49 -13.72 16.83 2.99
CA LYS A 49 -12.54 16.64 2.15
C LYS A 49 -11.93 15.27 2.36
N ARG A 50 -11.47 14.68 1.26
CA ARG A 50 -10.74 13.42 1.29
C ARG A 50 -9.24 13.68 1.44
N ALA A 51 -8.63 13.09 2.46
CA ALA A 51 -7.18 13.10 2.60
C ALA A 51 -6.54 12.18 1.56
N SER A 52 -5.45 12.62 0.91
CA SER A 52 -4.62 11.73 0.09
C SER A 52 -3.95 10.67 0.97
N PHE A 53 -3.53 9.55 0.38
CA PHE A 53 -2.87 8.47 1.12
C PHE A 53 -1.67 8.96 1.94
N ASP A 54 -0.81 9.80 1.36
CA ASP A 54 0.35 10.37 2.06
C ASP A 54 -0.05 11.18 3.30
N LYS A 55 -1.14 11.95 3.19
CA LYS A 55 -1.66 12.75 4.30
C LYS A 55 -2.33 11.90 5.35
N GLN A 56 -3.04 10.84 4.96
CA GLN A 56 -3.58 9.88 5.91
C GLN A 56 -2.43 9.24 6.70
N ASN A 57 -1.38 8.77 6.03
CA ASN A 57 -0.21 8.17 6.67
C ASN A 57 0.50 9.16 7.62
N ALA A 58 0.63 10.43 7.23
CA ALA A 58 1.20 11.47 8.09
C ALA A 58 0.38 11.69 9.37
N ILE A 59 -0.96 11.73 9.26
CA ILE A 59 -1.86 11.86 10.41
C ILE A 59 -1.74 10.64 11.33
N VAL A 60 -1.75 9.43 10.77
CA VAL A 60 -1.65 8.19 11.56
C VAL A 60 -0.33 8.09 12.31
N LYS A 61 0.78 8.44 11.64
CA LYS A 61 2.11 8.50 12.28
C LYS A 61 2.15 9.53 13.41
N ALA A 62 1.57 10.71 13.22
CA ALA A 62 1.47 11.73 14.27
C ALA A 62 0.63 11.24 15.47
N CYS A 63 -0.38 10.39 15.22
CA CYS A 63 -1.13 9.74 16.30
C CYS A 63 -0.33 8.61 17.01
N GLY A 64 0.85 8.23 16.52
CA GLY A 64 1.68 7.17 17.10
C GLY A 64 1.24 5.76 16.73
N TYR A 65 0.57 5.59 15.58
CA TYR A 65 0.12 4.29 15.08
C TYR A 65 0.79 3.96 13.75
N THR A 66 0.79 2.67 13.38
CA THR A 66 1.02 2.26 11.99
C THR A 66 -0.29 2.40 11.19
N TYR A 67 -0.19 2.54 9.87
CA TYR A 67 -1.38 2.67 9.02
C TYR A 67 -2.29 1.44 9.14
N ASP A 68 -1.71 0.24 9.19
CA ASP A 68 -2.45 -1.02 9.29
C ASP A 68 -3.15 -1.15 10.66
N ASP A 69 -2.48 -0.80 11.76
CA ASP A 69 -3.09 -0.80 13.10
C ASP A 69 -4.27 0.17 13.17
N PHE A 70 -4.14 1.31 12.49
CA PHE A 70 -5.18 2.34 12.44
C PHE A 70 -6.40 1.90 11.63
N LEU A 71 -6.19 1.17 10.53
CA LEU A 71 -7.27 0.56 9.77
C LEU A 71 -7.95 -0.57 10.55
N ALA A 72 -7.20 -1.40 11.25
CA ALA A 72 -7.73 -2.45 12.11
C ALA A 72 -8.61 -1.87 13.23
N LEU A 73 -8.15 -0.77 13.86
CA LEU A 73 -8.96 -0.02 14.83
C LEU A 73 -10.28 0.45 14.23
N GLY A 74 -10.22 1.01 13.02
CA GLY A 74 -11.38 1.49 12.29
C GLY A 74 -12.38 0.39 11.93
N GLU A 75 -11.86 -0.78 11.56
CA GLU A 75 -12.67 -1.97 11.26
C GLU A 75 -13.40 -2.49 12.50
N SER A 76 -12.71 -2.65 13.64
CA SER A 76 -13.35 -3.03 14.90
C SER A 76 -14.43 -2.04 15.33
N LEU A 77 -14.18 -0.73 15.19
CA LEU A 77 -15.16 0.32 15.51
C LEU A 77 -16.39 0.31 14.59
N LEU A 78 -16.23 -0.09 13.33
CA LEU A 78 -17.34 -0.25 12.39
C LEU A 78 -18.13 -1.55 12.65
N ALA A 79 -17.45 -2.59 13.11
CA ALA A 79 -18.07 -3.85 13.53
C ALA A 79 -18.87 -3.72 14.85
N GLY A 80 -18.77 -2.58 15.54
CA GLY A 80 -19.45 -2.35 16.83
C GLY A 80 -18.75 -3.03 18.01
N GLU A 81 -17.53 -3.51 17.82
CA GLU A 81 -16.68 -3.97 18.92
C GLU A 81 -16.12 -2.76 19.65
N ASP A 82 -16.27 -2.73 20.98
CA ASP A 82 -15.60 -1.74 21.83
C ASP A 82 -14.09 -1.84 21.57
N PRO A 83 -13.38 -0.70 21.34
CA PRO A 83 -11.95 -0.68 21.00
C PRO A 83 -11.11 -1.04 22.25
N GLY A 84 -11.21 -2.30 22.64
CA GLY A 84 -10.42 -2.93 23.66
C GLY A 84 -9.00 -3.12 23.15
N SER A 85 -8.14 -2.16 23.48
CA SER A 85 -6.70 -2.39 23.66
C SER A 85 -5.85 -2.61 22.40
N LEU A 86 -6.05 -1.84 21.33
CA LEU A 86 -4.96 -1.61 20.36
C LEU A 86 -3.91 -0.71 21.04
N LYS A 87 -2.91 -1.37 21.62
CA LYS A 87 -1.76 -0.75 22.28
C LYS A 87 -1.13 0.25 21.30
N LYS A 88 -1.06 1.53 21.70
CA LYS A 88 -0.04 2.44 21.16
C LYS A 88 1.26 1.66 21.23
N SER A 89 1.92 1.45 20.11
CA SER A 89 3.13 0.64 20.02
C SER A 89 4.24 1.34 20.82
N SER A 90 4.23 1.07 22.12
CA SER A 90 5.35 1.26 23.02
C SER A 90 6.21 0.03 22.85
N ASP A 91 7.43 0.26 22.39
CA ASP A 91 8.46 -0.77 22.29
C ASP A 91 8.69 -1.51 23.62
N ALA A 92 9.14 -2.77 23.46
CA ALA A 92 9.74 -3.68 24.45
C ALA A 92 8.88 -4.81 25.07
N ASN A 93 9.21 -6.02 24.60
CA ASN A 93 9.59 -7.22 25.37
C ASN A 93 8.57 -8.33 25.77
N LEU A 94 8.89 -9.52 25.25
CA LEU A 94 8.77 -10.92 25.73
C LEU A 94 7.43 -11.61 26.09
N THR A 95 7.10 -12.55 25.18
CA THR A 95 6.73 -13.98 25.38
C THR A 95 5.42 -14.45 26.02
N LYS A 96 4.79 -15.36 25.23
CA LYS A 96 4.09 -16.62 25.60
C LYS A 96 2.65 -16.44 26.14
N GLU A 97 1.61 -17.17 25.70
CA GLU A 97 1.49 -18.47 25.04
C GLU A 97 0.24 -18.56 24.13
N VAL A 98 0.39 -19.36 23.06
CA VAL A 98 -0.53 -20.37 22.49
C VAL A 98 -2.02 -20.03 22.35
N SER A 99 -2.53 -19.96 21.11
CA SER A 99 -3.33 -21.04 20.50
C SER A 99 -4.26 -20.54 19.39
N SER A 100 -4.20 -21.26 18.27
CA SER A 100 -5.29 -21.48 17.31
C SER A 100 -5.69 -20.38 16.33
N LYS A 101 -5.34 -20.66 15.07
CA LYS A 101 -6.21 -20.61 13.88
C LYS A 101 -7.12 -19.39 13.78
N GLU A 102 -6.61 -18.36 13.13
CA GLU A 102 -7.30 -17.59 12.10
C GLU A 102 -6.32 -16.55 11.56
N VAL A 103 -6.42 -16.26 10.27
CA VAL A 103 -5.56 -15.35 9.53
C VAL A 103 -5.76 -13.93 10.08
N LYS A 104 -5.01 -13.58 11.12
CA LYS A 104 -4.87 -12.23 11.67
C LYS A 104 -3.43 -11.77 11.41
N VAL A 105 -3.28 -10.98 10.36
CA VAL A 105 -2.05 -10.26 9.99
C VAL A 105 -1.75 -9.27 11.12
N GLY A 106 -0.91 -9.68 12.06
CA GLY A 106 -0.50 -8.88 13.21
C GLY A 106 0.66 -9.51 13.96
N LYS A 107 1.47 -10.33 13.29
CA LYS A 107 2.67 -10.93 13.87
C LYS A 107 3.87 -10.21 13.28
N LYS A 108 4.72 -9.65 14.16
CA LYS A 108 6.12 -9.36 13.83
C LYS A 108 6.70 -10.63 13.23
N MET A 109 6.85 -10.63 11.91
CA MET A 109 7.46 -11.71 11.16
C MET A 109 8.91 -11.78 11.64
N GLU A 110 9.35 -12.95 12.12
CA GLU A 110 10.72 -13.06 12.66
C GLU A 110 11.72 -12.75 11.55
N VAL A 111 12.91 -12.23 11.90
CA VAL A 111 13.90 -11.78 10.90
C VAL A 111 14.23 -12.90 9.89
N GLU A 112 14.17 -14.16 10.31
CA GLU A 112 14.38 -15.31 9.44
C GLU A 112 13.21 -15.55 8.46
N GLU A 113 11.95 -15.42 8.91
CA GLU A 113 10.77 -15.50 8.03
C GLU A 113 10.76 -14.34 7.03
N LEU A 114 11.20 -13.14 7.44
CA LEU A 114 11.37 -12.00 6.52
C LEU A 114 12.49 -12.25 5.51
N ARG A 115 13.57 -12.92 5.90
CA ARG A 115 14.65 -13.32 4.97
C ARG A 115 14.15 -14.35 3.96
N GLU A 116 13.41 -15.35 4.41
CA GLU A 116 12.80 -16.36 3.55
C GLU A 116 11.82 -15.71 2.57
N LEU A 117 10.93 -14.83 3.05
CA LEU A 117 9.98 -14.13 2.21
C LEU A 117 10.67 -13.17 1.23
N LEU A 118 11.70 -12.46 1.67
CA LEU A 118 12.49 -11.57 0.81
C LEU A 118 13.29 -12.36 -0.23
N GLN A 119 13.78 -13.55 0.12
CA GLN A 119 14.43 -14.46 -0.82
C GLN A 119 13.44 -14.98 -1.86
N HIS A 120 12.26 -15.41 -1.43
CA HIS A 120 11.19 -15.87 -2.33
C HIS A 120 10.78 -14.78 -3.33
N TYR A 121 10.51 -13.55 -2.87
CA TYR A 121 10.18 -12.45 -3.78
C TYR A 121 11.34 -12.05 -4.70
N LYS A 122 12.58 -12.22 -4.25
CA LYS A 122 13.75 -11.98 -5.09
C LYS A 122 13.87 -13.02 -6.21
N GLU A 123 13.52 -14.27 -5.93
CA GLU A 123 13.45 -15.36 -6.91
C GLU A 123 12.34 -15.09 -7.93
N GLU A 124 11.10 -14.81 -7.49
CA GLU A 124 9.99 -14.46 -8.40
C GLU A 124 10.32 -13.25 -9.30
N LEU A 125 10.96 -12.22 -8.76
CA LEU A 125 11.40 -11.07 -9.54
C LEU A 125 12.50 -11.40 -10.55
N SER A 126 13.34 -12.41 -10.27
CA SER A 126 14.35 -12.88 -11.20
C SER A 126 13.72 -13.64 -12.36
N GLU A 127 12.76 -14.53 -12.07
CA GLU A 127 11.99 -15.28 -13.06
C GLU A 127 11.23 -14.31 -13.99
N LEU A 128 10.53 -13.33 -13.42
CA LEU A 128 9.78 -12.34 -14.21
C LEU A 128 10.71 -11.50 -15.10
N ARG A 129 11.92 -11.19 -14.64
CA ARG A 129 12.93 -10.50 -15.46
C ARG A 129 13.41 -11.37 -16.63
N GLU A 130 13.54 -12.67 -16.43
CA GLU A 130 13.88 -13.61 -17.49
C GLU A 130 12.77 -13.73 -18.52
N GLU A 131 11.52 -13.82 -18.07
CA GLU A 131 10.35 -13.86 -18.95
C GLU A 131 10.25 -12.58 -19.79
N ILE A 132 10.43 -11.40 -19.19
CA ILE A 132 10.46 -10.13 -19.94
C ILE A 132 11.59 -10.11 -20.98
N ARG A 133 12.76 -10.67 -20.65
CA ARG A 133 13.88 -10.75 -21.62
C ARG A 133 13.54 -11.68 -22.77
N TYR A 134 12.95 -12.84 -22.48
CA TYR A 134 12.50 -13.80 -23.48
C TYR A 134 11.47 -13.17 -24.43
N LEU A 135 10.39 -12.60 -23.88
CA LEU A 135 9.33 -11.96 -24.68
C LEU A 135 9.84 -10.78 -25.51
N ARG A 136 10.83 -10.02 -25.02
CA ARG A 136 11.50 -8.98 -25.81
C ARG A 136 12.33 -9.55 -26.95
N GLY A 137 12.91 -10.74 -26.79
CA GLY A 137 13.61 -11.48 -27.85
C GLY A 137 12.63 -11.89 -28.94
N GLU A 138 11.58 -12.62 -28.56
CA GLU A 138 10.49 -13.05 -29.45
C GLU A 138 9.91 -11.87 -30.25
N LEU A 139 9.64 -10.74 -29.58
CA LEU A 139 9.12 -9.55 -30.25
C LEU A 139 10.10 -8.95 -31.27
N LYS A 140 11.41 -9.02 -31.02
CA LYS A 140 12.43 -8.56 -31.97
C LYS A 140 12.52 -9.51 -33.17
N GLU A 141 12.45 -10.81 -32.94
CA GLU A 141 12.47 -11.81 -34.02
C GLU A 141 11.22 -11.69 -34.90
N ALA A 142 10.03 -11.59 -34.30
CA ALA A 142 8.79 -11.36 -35.02
C ALA A 142 8.84 -10.07 -35.88
N ARG A 143 9.44 -8.99 -35.37
CA ARG A 143 9.64 -7.76 -36.16
C ARG A 143 10.60 -7.97 -37.33
N GLN A 144 11.73 -8.66 -37.13
CA GLN A 144 12.65 -8.96 -38.23
C GLN A 144 12.02 -9.88 -39.28
N GLU A 145 11.16 -10.81 -38.88
CA GLU A 145 10.46 -11.68 -39.82
C GLU A 145 9.45 -10.91 -40.68
N THR A 146 8.75 -9.93 -40.10
CA THR A 146 7.89 -9.03 -40.89
C THR A 146 8.69 -8.13 -41.84
N GLU A 147 9.87 -7.66 -41.43
CA GLU A 147 10.71 -6.75 -42.22
C GLU A 147 11.48 -7.47 -43.35
N THR A 148 11.78 -8.75 -43.19
CA THR A 148 12.45 -9.57 -44.22
C THR A 148 11.50 -10.08 -45.30
N LYS A 149 10.22 -10.28 -44.98
CA LYS A 149 9.19 -10.67 -45.97
C LYS A 149 8.74 -9.53 -46.89
N ASP A 150 8.97 -8.27 -46.50
CA ASP A 150 8.53 -7.08 -47.25
C ASP A 150 9.62 -6.46 -48.16
N LYS A 151 10.76 -7.13 -48.38
CA LYS A 151 11.74 -6.66 -49.38
C LYS A 151 11.24 -7.00 -50.80
N PRO A 152 10.90 -6.01 -51.65
CA PRO A 152 10.59 -6.27 -53.05
C PRO A 152 11.82 -6.83 -53.76
N SER A 153 11.65 -7.99 -54.38
CA SER A 153 12.66 -8.61 -55.24
C SER A 153 13.07 -7.61 -56.32
N LYS A 154 14.35 -7.24 -56.33
CA LYS A 154 14.94 -6.25 -57.23
C LYS A 154 14.83 -6.75 -58.67
N PRO A 155 14.15 -6.07 -59.62
CA PRO A 155 14.17 -6.51 -61.00
C PRO A 155 15.58 -6.28 -61.58
N GLU A 156 16.18 -7.36 -62.04
CA GLU A 156 17.46 -7.39 -62.75
C GLU A 156 17.42 -6.40 -63.92
N LYS A 157 18.40 -5.48 -63.95
CA LYS A 157 18.61 -4.60 -65.10
C LYS A 157 19.08 -5.45 -66.27
N LYS A 158 18.18 -5.74 -67.22
CA LYS A 158 18.55 -6.25 -68.54
C LYS A 158 19.32 -5.15 -69.27
N THR A 159 20.62 -5.37 -69.41
CA THR A 159 21.49 -4.66 -70.35
C THR A 159 21.09 -5.10 -71.76
N ALA A 160 20.55 -4.18 -72.55
CA ALA A 160 20.41 -4.36 -73.99
C ALA A 160 21.47 -3.50 -74.68
N VAL A 161 22.38 -4.17 -75.39
CA VAL A 161 23.34 -3.63 -76.35
C VAL A 161 22.67 -3.57 -77.71
#